data_AF-A0A8T0V250-F1
#
_entry.id   AF-A0A8T0V250-F1
#
_cell.length_a   1.000
_cell.length_b   1.000
_cell.length_c   1.000
_cell.angle_alpha   90.00
_cell.angle_beta   90.00
_cell.angle_gamma   90.00
#
_symmetry.space_group_name_H-M   'P 1'
#
loop_
_entity.id
_entity.type
_entity.pdbx_description
1 polymer ?
#
loop_
_entity_poly.entity_id
_entity_poly.type
_entity_poly.pdbx_seq_one_letter_code
_entity_poly.pdbx_strand_id
1 'polypeptide(L)' 'MMSPRWPKAWYGEGAALSMLKDYKGAVDALGQALKLDPASDEIKKALSALLLTRNNRTLELLWQLAYLSIAAL' A
#
# COMPACT_ATOMS: atom_id res chain seq x y z
N MET A 1 -19.00 19.96 -7.08
CA MET A 1 -19.64 18.89 -6.26
C MET A 1 -18.86 17.61 -6.46
N MET A 2 -18.09 17.15 -5.47
CA MET A 2 -17.48 15.82 -5.51
C MET A 2 -18.53 14.80 -5.05
N SER A 3 -18.94 13.91 -5.96
CA SER A 3 -19.87 12.84 -5.62
C SER A 3 -19.20 11.88 -4.63
N PRO A 4 -19.77 11.63 -3.44
CA PRO A 4 -19.20 10.78 -2.39
C PRO A 4 -19.18 9.27 -2.72
N ARG A 5 -19.35 8.89 -3.99
CA ARG A 5 -19.41 7.53 -4.50
C ARG A 5 -18.51 7.35 -5.72
N TRP A 6 -17.31 7.92 -5.70
CA TRP A 6 -16.39 7.77 -6.82
C TRP A 6 -15.11 7.03 -6.41
N PRO A 7 -15.08 5.69 -6.58
CA PRO A 7 -13.88 4.89 -6.33
C PRO A 7 -12.64 5.44 -7.04
N LYS A 8 -12.82 6.01 -8.24
CA LYS A 8 -11.73 6.62 -9.02
C LYS A 8 -11.08 7.83 -8.34
N ALA A 9 -11.84 8.61 -7.57
CA ALA A 9 -11.28 9.77 -6.85
C ALA A 9 -10.34 9.32 -5.74
N TRP A 10 -10.80 8.36 -4.91
CA TRP A 10 -9.98 7.74 -3.87
C TRP A 10 -8.77 6.98 -4.43
N TYR A 11 -8.92 6.33 -5.59
CA TYR A 11 -7.81 5.73 -6.30
C TYR A 11 -6.77 6.77 -6.75
N GLY A 12 -7.23 7.89 -7.33
CA GLY A 12 -6.36 9.00 -7.74
C GLY A 12 -5.60 9.63 -6.57
N GLU A 13 -6.29 9.84 -5.44
CA GLU A 13 -5.68 10.30 -4.19
C GLU A 13 -4.61 9.32 -3.69
N GLY A 14 -4.93 8.02 -3.64
CA GLY A 14 -3.98 7.01 -3.22
C GLY A 14 -2.75 6.89 -4.15
N ALA A 15 -2.96 7.02 -5.46
CA ALA A 15 -1.86 7.07 -6.42
C ALA A 15 -0.96 8.30 -6.23
N ALA A 16 -1.55 9.48 -6.02
CA ALA A 16 -0.81 10.71 -5.76
C ALA A 16 0.00 10.60 -4.45
N LEU A 17 -0.61 10.10 -3.38
CA LEU A 17 0.07 9.87 -2.09
C LEU A 17 1.20 8.85 -2.22
N SER A 18 1.02 7.80 -3.04
CA SER A 18 2.09 6.85 -3.35
C SER A 18 3.27 7.53 -4.05
N MET A 19 3.03 8.45 -4.97
CA MET A 19 4.09 9.23 -5.63
C MET A 19 4.80 10.17 -4.66
N LEU A 20 4.07 10.72 -3.69
CA LEU A 20 4.61 11.51 -2.59
C LEU A 20 5.33 10.66 -1.53
N LYS A 21 5.42 9.34 -1.72
CA LYS A 21 5.97 8.36 -0.78
C LYS A 21 5.26 8.32 0.58
N ASP A 22 4.06 8.92 0.67
CA ASP A 22 3.16 8.72 1.79
C ASP A 22 2.39 7.40 1.59
N TYR A 23 3.10 6.31 1.80
CA TYR A 23 2.55 4.97 1.62
C TYR A 23 1.43 4.65 2.61
N LYS A 24 1.40 5.32 3.77
CA LYS A 24 0.33 5.11 4.77
C LYS A 24 -0.96 5.76 4.28
N GLY A 25 -0.90 7.04 3.90
CA GLY A 25 -2.04 7.73 3.30
C GLY A 25 -2.53 7.06 2.02
N ALA A 26 -1.60 6.58 1.18
CA ALA A 26 -1.94 5.85 -0.04
C ALA A 26 -2.76 4.58 0.22
N VAL A 27 -2.38 3.79 1.23
CA VAL A 27 -3.11 2.58 1.65
C VAL A 27 -4.49 2.93 2.20
N ASP A 28 -4.60 3.98 3.01
CA ASP A 28 -5.89 4.41 3.57
C ASP A 28 -6.86 4.87 2.46
N ALA A 29 -6.39 5.70 1.52
CA ALA A 29 -7.18 6.18 0.39
C ALA A 29 -7.61 5.04 -0.54
N LEU A 30 -6.70 4.14 -0.92
CA LEU A 30 -7.04 2.96 -1.74
C LEU A 30 -7.95 1.98 -1.00
N GLY A 31 -7.85 1.90 0.33
CA GLY A 31 -8.78 1.13 1.16
C GLY A 31 -10.21 1.66 1.08
N GLN A 32 -10.40 2.99 1.05
CA GLN A 32 -11.71 3.59 0.81
C GLN A 32 -12.18 3.35 -0.63
N ALA A 33 -11.28 3.44 -1.61
CA ALA A 33 -11.59 3.10 -3.00
C ALA A 33 -12.11 1.65 -3.12
N LEU A 34 -11.45 0.70 -2.45
CA LEU A 34 -11.80 -0.72 -2.48
C LEU A 34 -13.12 -1.01 -1.78
N LYS A 35 -13.47 -0.28 -0.71
CA LYS A 35 -14.78 -0.40 -0.06
C LYS A 35 -15.92 0.01 -1.00
N LEU A 36 -15.68 1.00 -1.86
CA LEU A 36 -16.66 1.50 -2.82
C LEU A 36 -16.73 0.64 -4.09
N ASP A 37 -15.60 0.03 -4.49
CA ASP A 37 -15.54 -0.93 -5.60
C ASP A 37 -14.64 -2.14 -5.23
N PRO A 38 -15.20 -3.14 -4.54
CA PRO A 38 -14.47 -4.34 -4.15
C PRO A 38 -14.09 -5.24 -5.34
N ALA A 39 -14.73 -5.05 -6.50
CA ALA A 39 -14.48 -5.84 -7.70
C ALA A 39 -13.28 -5.31 -8.49
N SER A 40 -12.88 -4.05 -8.27
CA SER A 40 -11.76 -3.43 -9.00
C SER A 40 -10.43 -4.14 -8.79
N ASP A 41 -9.92 -4.75 -9.86
CA ASP A 41 -8.59 -5.35 -9.89
C ASP A 41 -7.47 -4.31 -9.87
N GLU A 42 -7.72 -3.10 -10.38
CA GLU A 42 -6.75 -1.99 -10.34
C GLU A 42 -6.45 -1.56 -8.90
N ILE A 43 -7.49 -1.39 -8.08
CA ILE A 43 -7.32 -1.00 -6.68
C ILE A 43 -6.59 -2.09 -5.89
N LYS A 44 -6.93 -3.37 -6.13
CA LYS A 44 -6.25 -4.52 -5.51
C LYS A 44 -4.77 -4.60 -5.90
N LYS A 45 -4.44 -4.36 -7.17
CA LYS A 45 -3.06 -4.33 -7.66
C LYS A 45 -2.28 -3.18 -7.02
N ALA A 46 -2.86 -1.99 -6.97
CA ALA A 46 -2.23 -0.82 -6.34
C ALA A 46 -1.95 -1.04 -4.85
N LEU A 47 -2.91 -1.58 -4.11
CA LEU A 47 -2.72 -1.96 -2.70
C LEU A 47 -1.63 -3.03 -2.54
N SER A 48 -1.64 -4.07 -3.38
CA SER A 48 -0.63 -5.13 -3.35
C SER A 48 0.77 -4.56 -3.58
N ALA A 49 0.94 -3.66 -4.57
CA ALA A 49 2.22 -3.03 -4.86
C ALA A 49 2.73 -2.14 -3.71
N LEU A 50 1.83 -1.38 -3.08
CA LEU A 50 2.16 -0.56 -1.91
C LEU A 50 2.54 -1.40 -0.70
N LEU A 51 1.80 -2.47 -0.44
CA LEU A 51 2.10 -3.41 0.63
C LEU A 51 3.42 -4.12 0.37
N LEU A 52 3.73 -4.54 -0.85
CA LEU A 52 5.04 -5.11 -1.18
C LEU A 52 6.17 -4.09 -1.00
N THR A 53 5.98 -2.84 -1.41
CA THR A 53 6.98 -1.78 -1.22
C THR A 53 7.23 -1.48 0.27
N ARG A 54 6.18 -1.52 1.10
CA ARG A 54 6.29 -1.39 2.56
C ARG A 54 6.88 -2.65 3.21
N ASN A 55 6.47 -3.84 2.78
CA ASN A 55 6.81 -5.11 3.40
C ASN A 55 8.18 -5.63 2.96
N ASN A 56 8.75 -5.15 1.84
CA ASN A 56 10.15 -5.38 1.51
C ASN A 56 11.09 -4.81 2.60
N ARG A 57 10.75 -3.69 3.25
CA ARG A 57 11.50 -3.26 4.46
C ARG A 57 11.32 -4.21 5.64
N THR A 58 10.15 -4.82 5.79
CA THR A 58 9.84 -5.66 6.95
C THR A 58 10.48 -7.04 6.80
N LEU A 59 10.46 -7.60 5.59
CA LEU A 59 11.15 -8.84 5.24
C LEU A 59 12.68 -8.65 5.28
N GLU A 60 13.22 -7.53 4.78
CA GLU A 60 14.65 -7.21 4.93
C GLU A 60 15.09 -7.12 6.39
N LEU A 61 14.27 -6.51 7.27
CA LEU A 61 14.55 -6.45 8.71
C LEU A 61 14.53 -7.84 9.35
N LEU A 62 13.59 -8.70 8.96
CA LEU A 62 13.54 -10.09 9.43
C LEU A 62 14.75 -10.90 8.95
N TRP A 63 15.20 -10.69 7.70
CA TRP A 63 16.41 -11.30 7.17
C TRP A 63 17.68 -10.81 7.88
N GLN A 64 17.81 -9.51 8.14
CA GLN A 64 18.96 -8.94 8.86
C GLN A 64 19.03 -9.42 10.32
N LEU A 65 17.89 -9.47 11.02
CA LEU A 65 17.81 -9.99 12.38
C LEU A 65 18.13 -11.49 12.45
N ALA A 66 17.61 -12.28 11.51
CA ALA A 66 17.94 -13.69 11.41
C ALA A 66 19.43 -13.92 11.09
N TYR A 67 20.00 -13.15 10.17
CA TYR A 67 21.41 -13.26 9.76
C TYR A 67 22.40 -12.91 10.88
N LEU A 68 22.13 -11.84 11.64
CA LEU A 68 22.93 -11.44 12.81
C LEU A 68 22.92 -12.49 13.94
N SER A 69 21.81 -13.20 14.12
CA SER A 69 21.70 -14.26 15.13
C SER A 69 22.51 -15.51 14.78
N ILE A 70 22.65 -15.81 13.48
CA ILE A 70 23.40 -16.97 12.98
C ILE A 70 24.90 -16.69 12.96
N ALA A 71 25.31 -15.45 12.65
CA ALA A 71 26.72 -15.06 12.60
C ALA A 71 27.37 -14.84 13.99
N ALA A 72 26.58 -14.85 15.07
CA ALA A 72 27.04 -14.67 16.45
C ALA A 72 27.25 -15.99 17.23
N LEU A 73 27.18 -17.14 16.54
CA LEU A 73 27.46 -18.50 17.05
C LEU A 73 28.75 -19.03 16.42
#